data_AF-A0A919TCI0-F1
#
_entry.id   AF-A0A919TCI0-F1
#
_cell.length_a   1.000
_cell.length_b   1.000
_cell.length_c   1.000
_cell.angle_alpha   90.00
_cell.angle_beta   90.00
_cell.angle_gamma   90.00
#
_symmetry.space_group_name_H-M   'P 1'
#
loop_
_entity.id
_entity.type
_entity.pdbx_description
1 polymer ?
#
loop_
_entity_poly.entity_id
_entity_poly.type
_entity_poly.pdbx_seq_one_letter_code
_entity_poly.pdbx_strand_id
1 'polypeptide(L)'
;MACERWREMLSAQLDGEDDPAGRELVDEHLAGCAGCREWLDRAATVNRLTRTGVGVAPDLSAAILAALPAAPAAAPAAWKMPWRWFSPATALYIALAAVGAVQLILGLDQIGGGVAGVHDHAGAGATSGHLWHESAAWNVAVGAGYLFIALRRSRPSGLVPMLTAFVGMLLLLSVNDLTGDRVDVTRLISHGFVILGYLLVVALSRMPSGFAAPPGARADTWSGWRARFEDEVAAPALRPGLRLVPRGPMTAEHDERQAA
;
A
#
# COMPACT_ATOMS: atom_id res chain seq x y z
N MET A 1 7.94 26.89 23.34
CA MET A 1 7.87 25.62 24.10
C MET A 1 6.58 25.44 24.90
N ALA A 2 5.91 26.47 25.44
CA ALA A 2 4.64 26.29 26.19
C ALA A 2 3.37 26.03 25.32
N CYS A 3 3.45 26.25 24.00
CA CYS A 3 2.28 26.19 23.11
C CYS A 3 2.26 25.02 22.13
N GLU A 4 3.30 24.17 22.12
CA GLU A 4 3.42 23.11 21.10
C GLU A 4 2.36 22.02 21.27
N ARG A 5 2.14 21.55 22.50
CA ARG A 5 1.05 20.61 22.81
C ARG A 5 -0.31 21.12 22.33
N TRP A 6 -0.59 22.41 22.50
CA TRP A 6 -1.85 23.01 22.07
C TRP A 6 -1.96 23.08 20.55
N ARG A 7 -0.86 23.37 19.85
CA ARG A 7 -0.80 23.34 18.38
C ARG A 7 -0.99 21.93 17.82
N GLU A 8 -0.43 20.90 18.47
CA GLU A 8 -0.68 19.50 18.09
C GLU A 8 -2.16 19.13 18.23
N MET A 9 -2.78 19.47 19.37
CA MET A 9 -4.22 19.24 19.59
C MET A 9 -5.09 20.00 18.58
N LEU A 10 -4.75 21.25 18.26
CA LEU A 10 -5.46 22.03 17.25
C LEU A 10 -5.26 21.48 15.82
N SER A 11 -4.08 20.92 15.52
CA SER A 11 -3.84 20.22 14.24
C SER A 11 -4.74 19.01 14.11
N ALA A 12 -4.81 18.18 15.16
CA ALA A 12 -5.70 17.01 15.18
C ALA A 12 -7.17 17.41 14.98
N GLN A 13 -7.61 18.54 15.54
CA GLN A 13 -8.96 19.06 15.31
C GLN A 13 -9.21 19.46 13.85
N LEU A 14 -8.23 20.08 13.19
CA LEU A 14 -8.34 20.45 11.77
C LEU A 14 -8.45 19.23 10.84
N ASP A 15 -7.87 18.10 11.24
CA ASP A 15 -7.91 16.83 10.50
C ASP A 15 -9.10 15.94 10.90
N GLY A 16 -9.82 16.28 11.98
CA GLY A 16 -10.92 15.49 12.53
C GLY A 16 -10.48 14.25 13.32
N GLU A 17 -9.22 14.22 13.78
CA GLU A 17 -8.60 13.13 14.54
C GLU A 17 -8.45 13.46 16.04
N ASP A 18 -9.12 14.50 16.52
CA ASP A 18 -8.98 14.95 17.90
C ASP A 18 -9.71 14.08 18.93
N ASP A 19 -9.17 14.03 20.15
CA ASP A 19 -9.87 13.47 21.30
C ASP A 19 -10.93 14.47 21.81
N PRO A 20 -12.22 14.13 21.79
CA PRO A 20 -13.28 15.02 22.26
C PRO A 20 -13.10 15.50 23.70
N ALA A 21 -12.44 14.71 24.57
CA ALA A 21 -12.18 15.08 25.96
C ALA A 21 -11.21 16.27 26.10
N GLY A 22 -10.38 16.53 25.08
CA GLY A 22 -9.40 17.62 25.07
C GLY A 22 -9.92 18.96 24.60
N ARG A 23 -11.16 19.05 24.09
CA ARG A 23 -11.71 20.25 23.43
C ARG A 23 -11.87 21.44 24.37
N GLU A 24 -12.46 21.22 25.55
CA GLU A 24 -12.70 22.30 26.53
C GLU A 24 -11.39 22.96 26.99
N LEU A 25 -10.34 22.15 27.19
CA LEU A 25 -9.01 22.64 27.57
C LEU A 25 -8.34 23.46 26.46
N VAL A 26 -8.56 23.06 25.21
CA VAL A 26 -8.06 23.79 24.04
C VAL A 26 -8.78 25.13 23.89
N ASP A 27 -10.10 25.15 24.10
CA ASP A 27 -10.91 26.38 24.05
C ASP A 27 -10.49 27.37 25.15
N GLU A 28 -10.25 26.89 26.37
CA GLU A 28 -9.72 27.70 27.47
C GLU A 28 -8.35 28.31 27.11
N HIS A 29 -7.47 27.51 26.52
CA HIS A 29 -6.16 28.00 26.05
C HIS A 29 -6.30 29.05 24.94
N LEU A 30 -7.19 28.83 23.98
CA LEU A 30 -7.48 29.77 22.91
C LEU A 30 -8.07 31.08 23.41
N ALA A 31 -8.78 31.10 24.54
CA ALA A 31 -9.23 32.35 25.16
C ALA A 31 -8.03 33.19 25.66
N GLY A 32 -7.02 32.54 26.25
CA GLY A 32 -5.85 33.22 26.83
C GLY A 32 -4.67 33.48 25.89
N CYS A 33 -4.56 32.78 24.74
CA CYS A 33 -3.34 32.77 23.94
C CYS A 33 -3.53 33.32 22.51
N ALA A 34 -3.12 34.57 22.28
CA ALA A 34 -3.14 35.19 20.94
C ALA A 34 -2.29 34.44 19.91
N GLY A 35 -1.12 33.94 20.29
CA GLY A 35 -0.22 33.23 19.38
C GLY A 35 -0.75 31.89 18.89
N CYS A 36 -1.62 31.23 19.65
CA CYS A 36 -2.31 30.00 19.19
C CYS A 36 -3.51 30.31 18.30
N ARG A 37 -4.23 31.43 18.54
CA ARG A 37 -5.28 31.92 17.64
C ARG A 37 -4.71 32.25 16.25
N GLU A 38 -3.64 33.04 16.19
CA GLU A 38 -2.97 33.39 14.94
C GLU A 38 -2.39 32.16 14.21
N TRP A 39 -1.90 31.17 14.97
CA TRP A 39 -1.42 29.92 14.38
C TRP A 39 -2.58 29.12 13.76
N LEU A 40 -3.71 29.02 14.46
CA LEU A 40 -4.89 28.31 14.00
C LEU A 40 -5.45 28.94 12.72
N ASP A 41 -5.55 30.27 12.65
CA ASP A 41 -6.04 30.99 11.46
C ASP A 41 -5.16 30.71 10.22
N ARG A 42 -3.83 30.71 10.41
CA ARG A 42 -2.88 30.36 9.34
C ARG A 42 -3.02 28.90 8.92
N ALA A 43 -3.10 27.98 9.87
CA ALA A 43 -3.26 26.55 9.60
C ALA A 43 -4.58 26.25 8.88
N ALA A 44 -5.70 26.82 9.33
CA ALA A 44 -7.00 26.70 8.68
C ALA A 44 -7.02 27.29 7.27
N THR A 45 -6.26 28.36 7.02
CA THR A 45 -6.11 28.93 5.68
C THR A 45 -5.38 27.99 4.73
N VAL A 46 -4.27 27.38 5.17
CA VAL A 46 -3.57 26.36 4.38
C VAL A 46 -4.47 25.16 4.13
N ASN A 47 -5.17 24.65 5.14
CA ASN A 47 -6.06 23.50 5.00
C ASN A 47 -7.23 23.79 4.03
N ARG A 48 -7.76 25.02 4.03
CA ARG A 48 -8.76 25.43 3.03
C ARG A 48 -8.16 25.46 1.64
N LEU A 49 -6.98 26.06 1.45
CA LEU A 49 -6.31 26.13 0.14
C LEU A 49 -5.96 24.75 -0.41
N THR A 50 -5.62 23.77 0.42
CA THR A 50 -5.38 22.40 -0.04
C THR A 50 -6.67 21.66 -0.37
N ARG A 51 -7.77 21.89 0.36
CA ARG A 51 -9.07 21.28 0.07
C ARG A 51 -9.77 21.89 -1.15
N THR A 52 -9.64 23.20 -1.36
CA THR A 52 -10.26 23.91 -2.49
C THR A 52 -9.32 24.12 -3.67
N GLY A 53 -8.01 23.94 -3.46
CA GLY A 53 -6.97 23.90 -4.50
C GLY A 53 -7.02 22.62 -5.31
N VAL A 54 -8.22 22.19 -5.70
CA VAL A 54 -8.38 21.24 -6.80
C VAL A 54 -8.36 22.09 -8.05
N GLY A 55 -7.18 22.30 -8.62
CA GLY A 55 -7.10 22.65 -10.04
C GLY A 55 -7.99 21.67 -10.80
N VAL A 56 -8.79 22.16 -11.75
CA VAL A 56 -9.77 21.35 -12.52
C VAL A 56 -9.09 20.05 -12.95
N ALA A 57 -9.33 18.97 -12.20
CA ALA A 57 -8.76 17.68 -12.52
C ALA A 57 -9.42 17.26 -13.84
N PRO A 58 -8.65 16.73 -14.81
CA PRO A 58 -9.25 16.22 -16.03
C PRO A 58 -10.34 15.21 -15.64
N ASP A 59 -11.50 15.29 -16.29
CA ASP A 59 -12.57 14.34 -16.05
C ASP A 59 -12.13 12.96 -16.53
N LEU A 60 -11.67 12.13 -15.59
CA LEU A 60 -11.26 10.76 -15.84
C LEU A 60 -12.43 9.78 -15.70
N SER A 61 -13.68 10.25 -15.52
CA SER A 61 -14.83 9.37 -15.27
C SER A 61 -15.00 8.33 -16.39
N ALA A 62 -14.88 8.74 -17.65
CA ALA A 62 -14.95 7.83 -18.78
C ALA A 62 -13.77 6.83 -18.81
N ALA A 63 -12.55 7.29 -18.53
CA ALA A 63 -11.37 6.42 -18.48
C ALA A 63 -11.44 5.40 -17.33
N ILE A 64 -11.97 5.82 -16.16
CA ILE A 64 -12.19 4.96 -14.99
C ILE A 64 -13.28 3.94 -15.31
N LEU A 65 -14.42 4.36 -15.87
CA LEU A 65 -15.51 3.47 -16.24
C LEU A 65 -15.09 2.47 -17.32
N ALA A 66 -14.26 2.88 -18.28
CA ALA A 66 -13.69 1.99 -19.29
C ALA A 66 -12.65 1.00 -18.72
N ALA A 67 -11.96 1.38 -17.64
CA ALA A 67 -11.01 0.52 -16.95
C ALA A 67 -11.67 -0.49 -15.99
N LEU A 68 -12.94 -0.30 -15.64
CA LEU A 68 -13.68 -1.29 -14.85
C LEU A 68 -13.88 -2.55 -15.69
N PRO A 69 -13.58 -3.75 -15.16
CA PRO A 69 -13.93 -4.98 -15.85
C PRO A 69 -15.44 -5.00 -16.03
N ALA A 70 -15.90 -5.38 -17.24
CA ALA A 70 -17.31 -5.57 -17.51
C ALA A 70 -17.93 -6.38 -16.38
N ALA A 71 -18.97 -5.84 -15.74
CA ALA A 71 -19.72 -6.55 -14.72
C ALA A 71 -20.02 -7.95 -15.30
N PRO A 72 -19.68 -9.04 -14.59
CA PRO A 72 -19.92 -10.37 -15.12
C PRO A 72 -21.41 -10.45 -15.40
N ALA A 73 -21.76 -10.52 -16.69
CA ALA A 73 -23.12 -10.83 -17.11
C ALA A 73 -23.52 -12.06 -16.28
N ALA A 74 -24.66 -11.97 -15.59
CA ALA A 74 -25.15 -13.03 -14.71
C ALA A 74 -25.34 -14.30 -15.55
N ALA A 75 -24.26 -15.07 -15.68
CA ALA A 75 -24.26 -16.31 -16.41
C ALA A 75 -25.18 -17.26 -15.65
N PRO A 76 -26.10 -17.97 -16.33
CA PRO A 76 -26.95 -18.94 -15.69
C PRO A 76 -26.07 -19.94 -14.94
N ALA A 77 -26.48 -20.26 -13.71
CA ALA A 77 -25.77 -21.12 -12.75
C ALA A 77 -25.72 -22.58 -13.21
N ALA A 78 -25.09 -22.85 -14.36
CA ALA A 78 -24.85 -24.16 -14.90
C ALA A 78 -23.33 -24.37 -15.01
N TRP A 79 -22.86 -25.47 -14.41
CA TRP A 79 -21.47 -25.93 -14.35
C TRP A 79 -20.50 -25.17 -13.43
N LYS A 80 -20.56 -25.50 -12.13
CA LYS A 80 -19.44 -25.35 -11.19
C LYS A 80 -18.31 -26.32 -11.58
N MET A 81 -17.53 -25.97 -12.60
CA MET A 81 -16.30 -26.70 -12.96
C MET A 81 -15.16 -26.34 -12.00
N PRO A 82 -14.40 -27.31 -11.46
CA PRO A 82 -13.29 -27.08 -10.53
C PRO A 82 -12.06 -26.40 -11.17
N TRP A 83 -12.07 -26.09 -12.46
CA TRP A 83 -10.95 -25.44 -13.17
C TRP A 83 -10.66 -24.01 -12.68
N ARG A 84 -11.62 -23.32 -12.04
CA ARG A 84 -11.41 -21.95 -11.51
C ARG A 84 -10.45 -21.88 -10.31
N TRP A 85 -9.97 -23.01 -9.78
CA TRP A 85 -8.96 -23.03 -8.69
C TRP A 85 -7.55 -22.71 -9.19
N PHE A 86 -7.23 -22.98 -10.46
CA PHE A 86 -5.94 -22.67 -11.08
C PHE A 86 -6.03 -21.45 -11.98
N SER A 87 -6.34 -20.29 -11.39
CA SER A 87 -6.11 -19.04 -12.11
C SER A 87 -4.60 -18.89 -12.41
N PRO A 88 -4.20 -18.27 -13.54
CA PRO A 88 -2.79 -18.01 -13.82
C PRO A 88 -2.14 -17.20 -12.67
N ALA A 89 -2.91 -16.37 -11.98
CA ALA A 89 -2.44 -15.66 -10.79
C ALA A 89 -2.13 -16.60 -9.61
N THR A 90 -2.95 -17.61 -9.38
CA THR A 90 -2.66 -18.65 -8.37
C THR A 90 -1.35 -19.34 -8.69
N ALA A 91 -1.12 -19.70 -9.96
CA ALA A 91 0.13 -20.33 -10.40
C ALA A 91 1.34 -19.41 -10.19
N LEU A 92 1.23 -18.11 -10.50
CA LEU A 92 2.29 -17.13 -10.27
C LEU A 92 2.61 -16.94 -8.78
N TYR A 93 1.60 -16.91 -7.91
CA TYR A 93 1.84 -16.85 -6.46
C TYR A 93 2.47 -18.13 -5.91
N ILE A 94 2.08 -19.31 -6.41
CA ILE A 94 2.71 -20.59 -6.04
C ILE A 94 4.16 -20.62 -6.50
N ALA A 95 4.43 -20.20 -7.74
CA ALA A 95 5.78 -20.10 -8.27
C ALA A 95 6.63 -19.12 -7.45
N LEU A 96 6.08 -17.95 -7.10
CA LEU A 96 6.77 -16.97 -6.27
C LEU A 96 7.06 -17.51 -4.86
N ALA A 97 6.11 -18.24 -4.26
CA ALA A 97 6.32 -18.90 -2.98
C ALA A 97 7.45 -19.94 -3.05
N ALA A 98 7.48 -20.76 -4.11
CA ALA A 98 8.52 -21.76 -4.31
C ALA A 98 9.91 -21.11 -4.49
N VAL A 99 10.00 -20.09 -5.34
CA VAL A 99 11.25 -19.32 -5.54
C VAL A 99 11.69 -18.64 -4.24
N GLY A 100 10.76 -18.01 -3.51
CA GLY A 100 11.04 -17.39 -2.23
C GLY A 100 11.53 -18.38 -1.17
N ALA A 101 10.94 -19.57 -1.11
CA ALA A 101 11.37 -20.64 -0.22
C ALA A 101 12.77 -21.15 -0.56
N VAL A 102 13.07 -21.40 -1.84
CA VAL A 102 14.41 -21.79 -2.28
C VAL A 102 15.43 -20.71 -1.91
N GLN A 103 15.15 -19.43 -2.21
CA GLN A 103 16.06 -18.33 -1.90
C GLN A 103 16.30 -18.18 -0.38
N LEU A 104 15.24 -18.34 0.41
CA LEU A 104 15.32 -18.28 1.87
C LEU A 104 16.19 -19.43 2.41
N ILE A 105 16.00 -20.65 1.93
CA ILE A 105 16.80 -21.81 2.32
C ILE A 105 18.27 -21.59 1.95
N LEU A 106 18.56 -21.14 0.73
CA LEU A 106 19.93 -20.86 0.28
C LEU A 106 20.60 -19.75 1.11
N GLY A 107 19.85 -18.70 1.46
CA GLY A 107 20.36 -17.62 2.31
C GLY A 107 20.62 -18.08 3.75
N LEU A 108 19.73 -18.89 4.33
CA LEU A 108 19.91 -19.46 5.66
C LEU A 108 21.07 -20.46 5.71
N ASP A 109 21.27 -21.24 4.64
CA ASP A 109 22.40 -22.16 4.51
C ASP A 109 23.76 -21.42 4.51
N GLN A 110 23.83 -20.27 3.82
CA GLN A 110 25.01 -19.38 3.82
C GLN A 110 25.33 -18.82 5.22
N ILE A 111 24.30 -18.55 6.04
CA ILE A 111 24.48 -18.06 7.42
C ILE A 111 24.87 -19.21 8.38
N GLY A 112 24.21 -20.36 8.23
CA GLY A 112 24.30 -21.49 9.16
C GLY A 112 25.46 -22.44 8.90
N GLY A 113 26.17 -22.31 7.77
CA GLY A 113 27.33 -23.16 7.45
C GLY A 113 26.96 -24.62 7.12
N GLY A 114 25.81 -24.86 6.48
CA GLY A 114 25.47 -26.14 5.87
C GLY A 114 25.11 -27.29 6.82
N VAL A 115 23.84 -27.70 6.87
CA VAL A 115 23.45 -29.06 7.34
C VAL A 115 23.85 -30.16 6.34
N ALA A 116 24.38 -29.79 5.17
CA ALA A 116 24.85 -30.71 4.14
C ALA A 116 26.29 -30.43 3.64
N GLY A 117 27.04 -29.53 4.28
CA GLY A 117 28.39 -29.14 3.86
C GLY A 117 29.47 -29.63 4.82
N VAL A 118 30.11 -30.76 4.49
CA VAL A 118 31.36 -31.19 5.12
C VAL A 118 32.49 -30.23 4.71
N HIS A 119 33.02 -29.50 5.70
CA HIS A 119 34.32 -28.79 5.80
C HIS A 119 34.86 -27.94 4.62
N ASP A 120 35.12 -26.65 4.89
CA ASP A 120 36.50 -26.11 4.81
C ASP A 120 36.65 -24.81 5.61
N HIS A 121 37.59 -24.77 6.56
CA HIS A 121 38.02 -23.56 7.27
C HIS A 121 39.33 -23.07 6.67
N ALA A 122 39.31 -22.68 5.40
CA ALA A 122 40.47 -22.10 4.72
C ALA A 122 40.31 -20.57 4.61
N GLY A 123 40.85 -19.89 5.63
CA GLY A 123 41.33 -18.50 5.64
C GLY A 123 40.66 -17.46 4.73
N ALA A 124 39.81 -16.61 5.31
CA ALA A 124 39.54 -15.29 4.74
C ALA A 124 39.44 -14.28 5.89
N GLY A 125 40.20 -13.18 5.81
CA GLY A 125 40.23 -12.15 6.84
C GLY A 125 38.84 -11.60 7.18
N ALA A 126 38.69 -10.97 8.35
CA ALA A 126 37.42 -10.49 8.88
C ALA A 126 36.57 -9.70 7.85
N THR A 127 37.20 -8.99 6.91
CA THR A 127 36.54 -8.27 5.81
C THR A 127 35.76 -9.16 4.85
N SER A 128 36.25 -10.36 4.52
CA SER A 128 35.56 -11.31 3.63
C SER A 128 34.38 -11.97 4.33
N GLY A 129 34.47 -12.20 5.64
CA GLY A 129 33.37 -12.71 6.46
C GLY A 129 32.21 -11.70 6.56
N HIS A 130 32.50 -10.41 6.71
CA HIS A 130 31.46 -9.37 6.75
C HIS A 130 30.66 -9.28 5.44
N LEU A 131 31.33 -9.31 4.29
CA LEU A 131 30.66 -9.29 2.97
C LEU A 131 29.84 -10.56 2.72
N TRP A 132 30.31 -11.71 3.20
CA TRP A 132 29.58 -12.98 3.14
C TRP A 132 28.27 -12.90 3.94
N HIS A 133 28.32 -12.48 5.21
CA HIS A 133 27.14 -12.34 6.06
C HIS A 133 26.15 -11.29 5.52
N GLU A 134 26.64 -10.18 4.97
CA GLU A 134 25.79 -9.16 4.33
C GLU A 134 25.06 -9.75 3.11
N SER A 135 25.77 -10.43 2.22
CA SER A 135 25.15 -11.07 1.03
C SER A 135 24.12 -12.13 1.40
N ALA A 136 24.39 -12.92 2.45
CA ALA A 136 23.48 -13.93 2.95
C ALA A 136 22.21 -13.30 3.56
N ALA A 137 22.36 -12.22 4.33
CA ALA A 137 21.24 -11.46 4.88
C ALA A 137 20.34 -10.89 3.78
N TRP A 138 20.93 -10.35 2.70
CA TRP A 138 20.17 -9.89 1.53
C TRP A 138 19.39 -11.03 0.85
N ASN A 139 20.00 -12.21 0.68
CA ASN A 139 19.33 -13.38 0.13
C ASN A 139 18.13 -13.82 0.99
N VAL A 140 18.30 -13.89 2.30
CA VAL A 140 17.23 -14.19 3.26
C VAL A 140 16.11 -13.16 3.17
N ALA A 141 16.44 -11.86 3.14
CA ALA A 141 15.46 -10.77 3.08
C ALA A 141 14.63 -10.82 1.78
N VAL A 142 15.27 -11.03 0.63
CA VAL A 142 14.60 -11.15 -0.67
C VAL A 142 13.69 -12.38 -0.70
N GLY A 143 14.16 -13.54 -0.24
CA GLY A 143 13.38 -14.76 -0.15
C GLY A 143 12.14 -14.62 0.76
N ALA A 144 12.33 -14.01 1.94
CA ALA A 144 11.25 -13.70 2.88
C ALA A 144 10.23 -12.71 2.28
N GLY A 145 10.70 -11.69 1.55
CA GLY A 145 9.86 -10.74 0.83
C GLY A 145 8.97 -11.41 -0.22
N TYR A 146 9.53 -12.32 -1.02
CA TYR A 146 8.75 -13.11 -2.00
C TYR A 146 7.71 -14.01 -1.33
N LEU A 147 8.07 -14.71 -0.26
CA LEU A 147 7.13 -15.50 0.55
C LEU A 147 6.01 -14.63 1.13
N PHE A 148 6.34 -13.47 1.69
CA PHE A 148 5.37 -12.53 2.25
C PHE A 148 4.36 -12.07 1.20
N ILE A 149 4.83 -11.69 0.00
CA ILE A 149 3.95 -11.31 -1.13
C ILE A 149 3.03 -12.49 -1.49
N ALA A 150 3.58 -13.70 -1.59
CA ALA A 150 2.83 -14.89 -1.96
C ALA A 150 1.75 -15.26 -0.93
N LEU A 151 2.07 -15.19 0.36
CA LEU A 151 1.15 -15.50 1.46
C LEU A 151 0.07 -14.44 1.63
N ARG A 152 0.45 -13.14 1.55
CA ARG A 152 -0.50 -12.03 1.74
C ARG A 152 -1.34 -11.77 0.48
N ARG A 153 -0.92 -12.29 -0.67
CA ARG A 153 -1.55 -12.09 -2.00
C ARG A 153 -1.82 -10.62 -2.32
N SER A 154 -0.97 -9.74 -1.78
CA SER A 154 -1.04 -8.29 -1.98
C SER A 154 -0.35 -7.92 -3.29
N ARG A 155 -0.86 -6.90 -3.99
CA ARG A 155 -0.18 -6.37 -5.18
C ARG A 155 1.20 -5.82 -4.78
N PRO A 156 2.29 -6.28 -5.42
CA PRO A 156 3.65 -5.91 -5.00
C PRO A 156 4.11 -4.54 -5.55
N SER A 157 3.19 -3.61 -5.88
CA SER A 157 3.50 -2.37 -6.61
C SER A 157 4.55 -1.49 -5.92
N GLY A 158 4.53 -1.42 -4.58
CA GLY A 158 5.51 -0.65 -3.80
C GLY A 158 6.93 -1.22 -3.82
N LEU A 159 7.09 -2.53 -4.06
CA LEU A 159 8.40 -3.20 -4.05
C LEU A 159 9.08 -3.24 -5.42
N VAL A 160 8.32 -3.03 -6.51
CA VAL A 160 8.86 -3.11 -7.87
C VAL A 160 10.02 -2.13 -8.10
N PRO A 161 9.95 -0.83 -7.75
CA PRO A 161 11.06 0.10 -8.00
C PRO A 161 12.34 -0.31 -7.26
N MET A 162 12.21 -0.69 -5.98
CA MET A 162 13.32 -1.14 -5.15
C MET A 162 13.98 -2.40 -5.71
N LEU A 163 13.18 -3.44 -6.02
CA LEU A 163 13.70 -4.68 -6.60
C LEU A 163 14.30 -4.47 -8.00
N THR A 164 13.75 -3.53 -8.78
CA THR A 164 14.29 -3.17 -10.09
C THR A 164 15.70 -2.58 -9.97
N ALA A 165 15.89 -1.63 -9.05
CA ALA A 165 17.21 -1.05 -8.79
C ALA A 165 18.20 -2.12 -8.30
N PHE A 166 17.77 -2.98 -7.38
CA PHE A 166 18.57 -4.08 -6.85
C PHE A 166 19.00 -5.07 -7.95
N VAL A 167 18.04 -5.58 -8.74
CA VAL A 167 18.31 -6.51 -9.85
C VAL A 167 19.16 -5.85 -10.93
N GLY A 168 18.92 -4.58 -11.25
CA GLY A 168 19.73 -3.82 -12.20
C GLY A 168 21.19 -3.75 -11.77
N MET A 169 21.46 -3.39 -10.52
CA MET A 169 22.81 -3.36 -9.97
C MET A 169 23.44 -4.76 -9.92
N LEU A 170 22.68 -5.77 -9.50
CA LEU A 170 23.14 -7.17 -9.43
C LEU A 170 23.52 -7.70 -10.82
N LEU A 171 22.78 -7.35 -11.87
CA LEU A 171 23.11 -7.69 -13.25
C LEU A 171 24.39 -7.00 -13.71
N LEU A 172 24.57 -5.70 -13.41
CA LEU A 172 25.80 -4.97 -13.75
C LEU A 172 27.03 -5.60 -13.09
N LEU A 173 26.95 -5.92 -11.79
CA LEU A 173 28.02 -6.59 -11.06
C LEU A 173 28.28 -7.99 -11.63
N SER A 174 27.22 -8.76 -11.93
CA SER A 174 27.37 -10.10 -12.50
C SER A 174 28.05 -10.07 -13.87
N VAL A 175 27.72 -9.11 -14.73
CA VAL A 175 28.38 -8.91 -16.03
C VAL A 175 29.85 -8.55 -15.84
N ASN A 176 30.16 -7.65 -14.91
CA ASN A 176 31.54 -7.30 -14.58
C ASN A 176 32.35 -8.53 -14.12
N ASP A 177 31.75 -9.37 -13.26
CA ASP A 177 32.41 -10.56 -12.74
C ASP A 177 32.61 -11.64 -13.82
N LEU A 178 31.65 -11.77 -14.75
CA LEU A 178 31.77 -12.61 -15.94
C LEU A 178 32.91 -12.16 -16.85
N THR A 179 33.06 -10.85 -17.09
CA THR A 179 34.16 -10.32 -17.92
C THR A 179 35.54 -10.45 -17.27
N GLY A 180 35.58 -10.64 -15.95
CA GLY A 180 36.82 -10.83 -15.20
C GLY A 180 37.17 -12.28 -14.89
N ASP A 181 36.39 -13.26 -15.39
CA ASP A 181 36.50 -14.69 -15.06
C ASP A 181 36.40 -15.00 -13.54
N ARG A 182 35.66 -14.18 -12.78
CA ARG A 182 35.50 -14.29 -11.31
C ARG A 182 34.13 -14.85 -10.90
N VAL A 183 33.70 -15.92 -11.56
CA VAL A 183 32.35 -16.45 -11.41
C VAL A 183 32.34 -17.69 -10.53
N ASP A 184 31.65 -17.60 -9.41
CA ASP A 184 31.26 -18.76 -8.63
C ASP A 184 29.91 -19.29 -9.15
N VAL A 185 29.84 -20.59 -9.47
CA VAL A 185 28.64 -21.22 -10.05
C VAL A 185 27.46 -21.15 -9.08
N THR A 186 27.71 -21.30 -7.79
CA THR A 186 26.68 -21.24 -6.74
C THR A 186 26.11 -19.82 -6.64
N ARG A 187 26.97 -18.79 -6.71
CA ARG A 187 26.55 -17.38 -6.75
C ARG A 187 25.71 -17.07 -7.99
N LEU A 188 26.09 -17.60 -9.15
CA LEU A 188 25.33 -17.38 -10.38
C LEU A 188 23.94 -18.02 -10.32
N ILE A 189 23.82 -19.22 -9.74
CA ILE A 189 22.55 -19.91 -9.55
C ILE A 189 21.63 -19.11 -8.60
N SER A 190 22.15 -18.63 -7.47
CA SER A 190 21.36 -17.85 -6.52
C SER A 190 20.88 -16.51 -7.11
N HIS A 191 21.71 -15.84 -7.91
CA HIS A 191 21.32 -14.66 -8.68
C HIS A 191 20.17 -14.96 -9.67
N GLY A 192 20.20 -16.14 -10.31
CA GLY A 192 19.12 -16.58 -11.21
C GLY A 192 17.76 -16.65 -10.52
N PHE A 193 17.70 -17.18 -9.29
CA PHE A 193 16.47 -17.23 -8.51
C PHE A 193 15.95 -15.85 -8.09
N VAL A 194 16.85 -14.91 -7.73
CA VAL A 194 16.48 -13.52 -7.45
C VAL A 194 15.81 -12.88 -8.67
N ILE A 195 16.42 -13.03 -9.86
CA ILE A 195 15.91 -12.48 -11.12
C ILE A 195 14.55 -13.11 -11.46
N LEU A 196 14.42 -14.43 -11.33
CA LEU A 196 13.16 -15.13 -11.58
C LEU A 196 12.04 -14.64 -10.66
N GLY A 197 12.31 -14.49 -9.36
CA GLY A 197 11.34 -13.95 -8.40
C GLY A 197 10.93 -12.51 -8.74
N TYR A 198 11.87 -11.67 -9.18
CA TYR A 198 11.59 -10.31 -9.63
C TYR A 198 10.67 -10.30 -10.87
N LEU A 199 10.94 -11.16 -11.86
CA LEU A 199 10.08 -11.27 -13.05
C LEU A 199 8.65 -11.71 -12.70
N LEU A 200 8.50 -12.63 -11.74
CA LEU A 200 7.19 -13.04 -11.21
C LEU A 200 6.48 -11.88 -10.51
N VAL A 201 7.19 -11.08 -9.71
CA VAL A 201 6.67 -9.87 -9.06
C VAL A 201 6.20 -8.84 -10.10
N VAL A 202 6.99 -8.62 -11.16
CA VAL A 202 6.62 -7.73 -12.27
C VAL A 202 5.38 -8.24 -13.01
N ALA A 203 5.31 -9.55 -13.31
CA ALA A 203 4.15 -10.16 -13.94
C ALA A 203 2.88 -10.00 -13.07
N LEU A 204 2.98 -10.26 -11.76
CA LEU A 204 1.91 -10.04 -10.79
C LEU A 204 1.45 -8.58 -10.72
N SER A 205 2.39 -7.62 -10.83
CA SER A 205 2.07 -6.19 -10.82
C SER A 205 1.31 -5.71 -12.05
N ARG A 206 1.46 -6.41 -13.19
CA ARG A 206 0.84 -6.05 -14.47
C ARG A 206 -0.47 -6.78 -14.76
N MET A 207 -0.82 -7.80 -13.98
CA MET A 207 -2.09 -8.51 -14.19
C MET A 207 -3.29 -7.61 -13.82
N PRO A 208 -4.29 -7.48 -14.72
CA PRO A 208 -5.51 -6.74 -14.45
C PRO A 208 -6.17 -7.24 -13.15
N SER A 209 -6.62 -6.30 -12.33
CA SER A 209 -7.12 -6.50 -10.98
C SER A 209 -8.46 -7.25 -10.92
N GLY A 210 -8.52 -8.49 -11.40
CA GLY A 210 -9.67 -9.39 -11.26
C GLY A 210 -9.56 -10.35 -10.06
N PHE A 211 -8.39 -10.47 -9.45
CA PHE A 211 -8.11 -11.48 -8.42
C PHE A 211 -7.24 -10.91 -7.29
N ALA A 212 -7.90 -10.32 -6.29
CA ALA A 212 -7.46 -10.27 -4.89
C ALA A 212 -8.59 -9.63 -4.08
N ALA A 213 -9.78 -10.25 -4.11
CA ALA A 213 -10.72 -9.99 -3.03
C ALA A 213 -10.05 -10.52 -1.74
N PRO A 214 -9.88 -9.70 -0.69
CA PRO A 214 -9.31 -10.17 0.56
C PRO A 214 -10.13 -11.37 1.06
N PRO A 215 -9.54 -12.33 1.80
CA PRO A 215 -10.26 -13.50 2.32
C PRO A 215 -11.52 -13.22 3.16
N GLY A 216 -11.86 -11.95 3.46
CA GLY A 216 -13.09 -11.53 4.13
C GLY A 216 -14.25 -11.08 3.22
N ALA A 217 -14.06 -10.94 1.91
CA ALA A 217 -15.12 -10.44 1.01
C ALA A 217 -16.29 -11.43 0.77
N ARG A 218 -16.27 -12.60 1.40
CA ARG A 218 -17.42 -13.54 1.42
C ARG A 218 -18.36 -13.31 2.60
N ALA A 219 -18.13 -12.30 3.43
CA ALA A 219 -18.96 -12.00 4.60
C ALA A 219 -19.97 -10.86 4.41
N ASP A 220 -20.18 -10.34 3.19
CA ASP A 220 -21.32 -9.47 2.88
C ASP A 220 -22.24 -10.11 1.84
N THR A 221 -22.74 -11.29 2.17
CA THR A 221 -24.08 -11.66 1.71
C THR A 221 -25.08 -10.99 2.65
N TRP A 222 -25.67 -9.88 2.16
CA TRP A 222 -26.82 -9.13 2.71
C TRP A 222 -26.50 -7.70 3.19
N SER A 223 -26.36 -6.78 2.24
CA SER A 223 -27.10 -5.51 2.33
C SER A 223 -27.60 -5.14 0.94
N GLY A 224 -28.84 -5.51 0.67
CA GLY A 224 -29.51 -5.26 -0.60
C GLY A 224 -29.89 -3.79 -0.73
N TRP A 225 -28.96 -2.97 -1.19
CA TRP A 225 -29.33 -1.69 -1.80
C TRP A 225 -29.61 -1.91 -3.28
N ARG A 226 -30.89 -1.93 -3.63
CA ARG A 226 -31.37 -1.80 -5.01
C ARG A 226 -32.03 -0.43 -5.16
N ALA A 227 -31.38 0.47 -5.87
CA ALA A 227 -32.06 1.66 -6.37
C ALA A 227 -32.96 1.22 -7.54
N ARG A 228 -34.27 1.36 -7.37
CA ARG A 228 -35.24 1.26 -8.45
C ARG A 228 -35.63 2.69 -8.82
N PHE A 229 -35.37 3.08 -10.05
CA PHE A 229 -35.86 4.34 -10.60
C PHE A 229 -37.15 4.00 -11.36
N GLU A 230 -38.30 4.27 -10.76
CA GLU A 230 -39.60 4.26 -11.46
C GLU A 230 -39.79 5.64 -12.10
N ASP A 231 -39.96 5.65 -13.43
CA ASP A 231 -40.54 6.78 -14.16
C ASP A 231 -42.03 6.93 -13.79
N GLU A 232 -42.46 8.18 -13.58
CA GLU A 232 -43.84 8.69 -13.60
C GLU A 232 -44.91 8.06 -12.67
N VAL A 233 -45.29 8.78 -11.60
CA VAL A 233 -46.55 9.57 -11.47
C VAL A 233 -46.59 10.16 -10.04
N ALA A 234 -46.95 11.45 -9.96
CA ALA A 234 -46.83 12.29 -8.77
C ALA A 234 -47.67 11.87 -7.55
N ALA A 235 -47.00 11.77 -6.40
CA ALA A 235 -47.55 11.98 -5.05
C ALA A 235 -46.48 12.69 -4.20
N PRO A 236 -46.84 13.61 -3.27
CA PRO A 236 -45.86 14.42 -2.56
C PRO A 236 -45.12 13.56 -1.53
N ALA A 237 -43.98 12.99 -1.94
CA ALA A 237 -43.08 12.29 -1.06
C ALA A 237 -42.45 13.27 -0.07
N LEU A 238 -42.61 12.99 1.23
CA LEU A 238 -41.83 13.60 2.30
C LEU A 238 -40.35 13.51 1.93
N ARG A 239 -39.70 14.66 1.77
CA ARG A 239 -38.25 14.74 1.56
C ARG A 239 -37.57 14.02 2.73
N PRO A 240 -36.69 13.03 2.49
CA PRO A 240 -35.85 12.50 3.56
C PRO A 240 -35.01 13.66 4.06
N GLY A 241 -35.31 14.11 5.28
CA GLY A 241 -34.61 15.21 5.91
C GLY A 241 -33.12 14.91 5.91
N LEU A 242 -32.34 15.77 5.25
CA LEU A 242 -30.93 15.91 5.54
C LEU A 242 -30.82 15.97 7.07
N ARG A 243 -30.19 14.96 7.66
CA ARG A 243 -29.88 14.98 9.09
C ARG A 243 -28.81 16.06 9.25
N LEU A 244 -29.25 17.30 9.43
CA LEU A 244 -28.40 18.40 9.84
C LEU A 244 -27.78 17.94 11.15
N VAL A 245 -26.47 17.70 11.11
CA VAL A 245 -25.66 17.55 12.33
C VAL A 245 -25.97 18.79 13.19
N PRO A 246 -26.27 18.63 14.48
CA PRO A 246 -26.47 19.78 15.36
C PRO A 246 -25.30 20.73 15.20
N ARG A 247 -25.58 22.03 15.01
CA ARG A 247 -24.54 23.05 14.98
C ARG A 247 -23.76 22.95 16.30
N GLY A 248 -22.54 22.43 16.24
CA GLY A 248 -21.57 22.56 17.31
C GLY A 248 -21.21 24.04 17.51
N PRO A 249 -20.58 24.42 18.63
CA PRO A 249 -20.43 25.81 19.07
C PRO A 249 -19.54 26.70 18.20
N MET A 250 -19.10 26.26 17.02
CA MET A 250 -18.39 27.10 16.05
C MET A 250 -19.21 27.32 14.79
N THR A 251 -19.96 28.42 14.78
CA THR A 251 -20.45 29.06 13.55
C THR A 251 -19.68 30.36 13.37
N ALA A 252 -18.87 30.45 12.31
CA ALA A 252 -18.31 31.72 11.87
C ALA A 252 -19.44 32.56 11.27
N GLU A 253 -19.79 33.67 11.94
CA GLU A 253 -20.65 34.70 11.36
C GLU A 253 -19.78 35.72 10.62
N HIS A 254 -20.14 35.99 9.36
CA HIS A 254 -19.54 37.03 8.55
C HIS A 254 -20.38 38.31 8.76
N ASP A 255 -19.86 39.28 9.51
CA ASP A 255 -20.53 40.56 9.74
C ASP A 255 -20.35 41.46 8.51
N GLU A 256 -21.32 41.45 7.59
CA GLU A 256 -21.41 42.44 6.51
C GLU A 256 -22.00 43.74 7.04
N ARG A 257 -21.22 44.50 7.81
CA ARG A 257 -21.48 45.93 8.04
C ARG A 257 -20.20 46.73 8.08
N GLN A 258 -19.76 47.20 6.91
CA GLN A 258 -19.22 48.54 6.71
C GLN A 258 -19.04 48.83 5.21
N ALA A 259 -20.11 49.32 4.59
CA ALA A 259 -20.02 50.22 3.45
C ALA A 259 -21.10 51.29 3.64
N ALA A 260 -20.70 52.36 4.33
CA ALA A 260 -21.28 53.68 4.21
C ALA A 260 -20.22 54.56 3.56
#